data_AF-A0A8R1XTJ2-F1
#
_entry.id   AF-A0A8R1XTJ2-F1
#
_cell.length_a   1.000
_cell.length_b   1.000
_cell.length_c   1.000
_cell.angle_alpha   90.00
_cell.angle_beta   90.00
_cell.angle_gamma   90.00
#
_symmetry.space_group_name_H-M   'P 1'
#
loop_
_entity.id
_entity.type
_entity.pdbx_description
1 polymer ?
#
loop_
_entity_poly.entity_id
_entity_poly.type
_entity_poly.pdbx_seq_one_letter_code
_entity_poly.pdbx_strand_id
1 'polypeptide(L)'
;MAQVSAATVKKSGRNIATKALIVQEYKRRLKDNIKSLNDNFVNIISVAKINTDDAAHKNPVGRMSDYYTMRNETAARAALMIRAADELLKLTHDLKEFLILHDFNFLTACIFSAEDRAEKKMDDCILRYDAMRLDTSSVITDIDRELMDHFSIRH
;
A
#
# COMPACT_ATOMS: atom_id res chain seq x y z
N MET A 1 -6.06 5.83 31.23
CA MET A 1 -4.99 6.67 30.63
C MET A 1 -3.91 5.76 30.09
N ALA A 2 -3.92 5.41 28.81
CA ALA A 2 -2.81 4.69 28.21
C ALA A 2 -1.69 5.69 27.93
N GLN A 3 -0.60 5.65 28.70
CA GLN A 3 0.65 6.30 28.31
C GLN A 3 1.05 5.71 26.96
N VAL A 4 0.79 6.45 25.88
CA VAL A 4 1.30 6.11 24.54
C VAL A 4 2.82 6.23 24.64
N SER A 5 3.46 5.09 24.88
CA SER A 5 4.89 5.03 25.19
C SER A 5 5.70 5.67 24.07
N ALA A 6 6.74 6.43 24.42
CA ALA A 6 7.68 7.01 23.46
C ALA A 6 8.32 5.95 22.55
N ALA A 7 8.32 4.68 22.97
CA ALA A 7 8.74 3.54 22.16
C ALA A 7 7.80 3.29 20.97
N THR A 8 6.48 3.43 21.12
CA THR A 8 5.51 3.27 20.03
C THR A 8 5.69 4.36 18.97
N VAL A 9 5.90 5.61 19.39
CA VAL A 9 6.15 6.73 18.47
C VAL A 9 7.46 6.54 17.70
N LYS A 10 8.54 6.13 18.38
CA LYS A 10 9.83 5.82 17.71
C LYS A 10 9.71 4.66 16.71
N LYS A 11 8.97 3.59 17.05
CA LYS A 11 8.71 2.47 16.11
C LYS A 11 7.93 2.94 14.88
N SER A 12 6.90 3.77 15.08
CA SER A 12 6.11 4.34 13.98
C SER A 12 6.97 5.20 13.04
N GLY A 13 7.79 6.11 13.58
CA GLY A 13 8.69 6.95 12.78
C GLY A 13 9.71 6.14 11.96
N ARG A 14 10.28 5.08 12.55
CA ARG A 14 11.18 4.17 11.83
C ARG A 14 10.45 3.47 10.68
N ASN A 15 9.24 2.97 10.92
CA ASN A 15 8.43 2.35 9.87
C ASN A 15 8.10 3.32 8.73
N ILE A 16 7.79 4.58 9.04
CA ILE A 16 7.53 5.62 8.02
C ILE A 16 8.79 5.90 7.19
N ALA A 17 9.95 6.05 7.83
CA ALA A 17 11.22 6.26 7.14
C ALA A 17 11.55 5.08 6.21
N THR A 18 11.36 3.84 6.68
CA THR A 18 11.54 2.63 5.87
C THR A 18 10.59 2.62 4.67
N LYS A 19 9.30 2.96 4.85
CA LYS A 19 8.33 3.08 3.74
C LYS A 19 8.75 4.12 2.72
N ALA A 20 9.18 5.29 3.17
CA ALA A 20 9.61 6.36 2.28
C ALA A 20 10.83 5.94 1.45
N LEU A 21 11.81 5.26 2.06
CA LEU A 21 12.97 4.72 1.37
C LEU A 21 12.59 3.65 0.35
N ILE A 22 11.69 2.72 0.68
CA ILE A 22 11.18 1.71 -0.25
C ILE A 22 10.51 2.38 -1.46
N VAL A 23 9.65 3.37 -1.22
CA VAL A 23 8.97 4.10 -2.29
C VAL A 23 9.98 4.87 -3.16
N GLN A 24 11.02 5.47 -2.57
CA GLN A 24 12.09 6.11 -3.33
C GLN A 24 12.84 5.10 -4.22
N GLU A 25 13.14 3.91 -3.70
CA GLU A 25 13.79 2.85 -4.46
C GLU A 25 12.91 2.37 -5.62
N TYR A 26 11.60 2.20 -5.41
CA TYR A 26 10.66 1.86 -6.48
C TYR A 26 10.61 2.93 -7.56
N LYS A 27 10.59 4.22 -7.19
CA LYS A 27 10.64 5.33 -8.15
C LYS A 27 11.93 5.30 -8.97
N ARG A 28 13.06 5.04 -8.32
CA ARG A 28 14.37 4.92 -8.98
C ARG A 28 14.37 3.77 -9.99
N ARG A 29 13.99 2.56 -9.56
CA ARG A 29 13.88 1.37 -10.43
C ARG A 29 12.97 1.61 -11.62
N LEU A 30 11.81 2.25 -11.42
CA LEU A 30 10.90 2.59 -12.53
C LEU A 30 11.60 3.51 -13.54
N LYS A 31 12.19 4.63 -13.05
CA LYS A 31 12.84 5.61 -13.92
C LYS A 31 14.00 5.02 -14.70
N ASP A 32 14.85 4.24 -14.04
CA ASP A 32 16.05 3.66 -14.63
C ASP A 32 15.69 2.63 -15.71
N ASN A 33 14.70 1.77 -15.46
CA ASN A 33 14.28 0.75 -16.42
C ASN A 33 13.50 1.33 -17.61
N ILE A 34 12.64 2.34 -17.38
CA ILE A 34 11.98 3.06 -18.48
C ILE A 34 12.99 3.81 -19.35
N LYS A 35 13.99 4.45 -18.72
CA LYS A 35 15.10 5.08 -19.45
C LYS A 35 15.86 4.06 -20.29
N SER A 36 16.21 2.91 -19.71
CA SER A 36 16.89 1.83 -20.42
C SER A 36 16.07 1.32 -21.62
N LEU A 37 14.76 1.13 -21.47
CA LEU A 37 13.88 0.75 -22.58
C LEU A 37 13.92 1.78 -23.71
N ASN A 38 13.73 3.06 -23.38
CA ASN A 38 13.68 4.14 -24.36
C ASN A 38 15.04 4.33 -25.06
N ASP A 39 16.13 4.40 -24.31
CA ASP A 39 17.47 4.64 -24.86
C ASP A 39 17.85 3.49 -25.81
N ASN A 40 17.60 2.24 -25.43
CA ASN A 40 17.89 1.10 -26.29
C ASN A 40 16.97 1.06 -27.53
N PHE A 41 15.68 1.36 -27.37
CA PHE A 41 14.74 1.42 -28.49
C PHE A 41 15.14 2.47 -29.52
N VAL A 42 15.45 3.70 -29.08
CA VAL A 42 15.86 4.80 -29.97
C VAL A 42 17.10 4.43 -30.77
N ASN A 43 18.09 3.80 -30.13
CA ASN A 43 19.31 3.35 -30.80
C ASN A 43 19.07 2.23 -31.83
N ILE A 44 18.15 1.30 -31.54
CA ILE A 44 17.76 0.27 -32.52
C ILE A 44 17.13 0.95 -33.75
N ILE A 45 16.21 1.89 -33.52
CA ILE A 45 15.56 2.62 -34.61
C ILE A 45 16.56 3.47 -35.40
N SER A 46 17.56 4.08 -34.77
CA SER A 46 18.57 4.86 -35.49
C SER A 46 19.41 4.00 -36.44
N VAL A 47 19.76 2.78 -36.03
CA VAL A 47 20.52 1.83 -36.87
C VAL A 47 19.65 1.25 -37.98
N ALA A 48 18.33 1.11 -37.77
CA ALA A 48 17.41 0.59 -38.78
C ALA A 48 17.09 1.59 -39.91
N LYS A 49 17.45 2.87 -39.76
CA LYS A 49 17.21 3.89 -40.79
C LYS A 49 18.09 3.64 -42.01
N ILE A 50 17.46 3.56 -43.18
CA ILE A 50 18.16 3.45 -44.46
C ILE A 50 18.70 4.83 -44.82
N ASN A 51 20.02 4.99 -44.88
CA ASN A 51 20.63 6.17 -45.45
C ASN A 51 20.60 6.10 -46.98
N THR A 52 19.91 7.03 -47.64
CA THR A 52 19.83 7.07 -49.11
C THR A 52 21.16 7.42 -49.76
N ASP A 53 22.02 8.13 -49.03
CA ASP A 53 23.34 8.60 -49.50
C ASP A 53 24.45 7.57 -49.27
N ASP A 54 24.19 6.51 -48.50
CA ASP A 54 25.10 5.40 -48.43
C ASP A 54 25.18 4.80 -49.82
N ALA A 55 26.30 5.05 -50.51
CA ALA A 55 26.66 4.51 -51.81
C ALA A 55 26.87 2.99 -51.76
N ALA A 56 25.90 2.27 -51.18
CA ALA A 56 25.82 0.87 -50.85
C ALA A 56 26.12 -0.04 -52.04
N HIS A 57 25.96 0.47 -53.25
CA HIS A 57 26.25 -0.25 -54.49
C HIS A 57 27.76 -0.34 -54.80
N LYS A 58 28.62 0.47 -54.14
CA LYS A 58 30.03 0.65 -54.56
C LYS A 58 31.06 -0.23 -53.87
N ASN A 59 30.80 -0.78 -52.67
CA ASN A 59 31.79 -1.64 -51.99
C ASN A 59 31.14 -2.72 -51.10
N PRO A 60 30.90 -3.94 -51.63
CA PRO A 60 30.22 -5.01 -50.90
C PRO A 60 31.07 -5.65 -49.81
N VAL A 61 32.41 -5.60 -49.90
CA VAL A 61 33.30 -6.38 -49.01
C VAL A 61 33.52 -5.67 -47.67
N GLY A 62 33.69 -4.33 -47.68
CA GLY A 62 33.84 -3.54 -46.44
C GLY A 62 32.60 -3.56 -45.55
N ARG A 63 31.42 -3.69 -46.15
CA ARG A 63 30.13 -3.62 -45.44
C ARG A 63 29.78 -4.88 -44.66
N MET A 64 30.43 -6.02 -44.92
CA MET A 64 30.09 -7.26 -44.20
C MET A 64 30.45 -7.16 -42.70
N SER A 65 31.62 -6.61 -42.37
CA SER A 65 32.03 -6.42 -40.96
C SER A 65 31.13 -5.40 -40.26
N ASP A 66 30.81 -4.30 -40.95
CA ASP A 66 29.92 -3.26 -40.41
C ASP A 66 28.52 -3.83 -40.16
N TYR A 67 28.00 -4.62 -41.11
CA TYR A 67 26.73 -5.31 -40.99
C TYR A 67 26.70 -6.22 -39.76
N TYR A 68 27.71 -7.08 -39.58
CA TYR A 68 27.77 -7.97 -38.42
C TYR A 68 27.89 -7.19 -37.10
N THR A 69 28.65 -6.10 -37.09
CA THR A 69 28.78 -5.21 -35.93
C THR A 69 27.42 -4.62 -35.55
N MET A 70 26.75 -3.96 -36.50
CA MET A 70 25.42 -3.37 -36.27
C MET A 70 24.38 -4.40 -35.85
N ARG A 71 24.40 -5.59 -36.47
CA ARG A 71 23.50 -6.69 -36.13
C ARG A 71 23.70 -7.15 -34.69
N ASN A 72 24.95 -7.39 -34.30
CA ASN A 72 25.28 -7.86 -32.96
C ASN A 72 24.94 -6.79 -31.90
N GLU A 73 25.22 -5.53 -32.19
CA GLU A 73 24.89 -4.39 -31.32
C GLU A 73 23.37 -4.25 -31.13
N THR A 74 22.60 -4.35 -32.22
CA THR A 74 21.13 -4.32 -32.19
C THR A 74 20.56 -5.47 -31.36
N ALA A 75 21.12 -6.69 -31.53
CA ALA A 75 20.72 -7.85 -30.76
C ALA A 75 21.01 -7.66 -29.25
N ALA A 76 22.17 -7.11 -28.91
CA ALA A 76 22.51 -6.81 -27.52
C ALA A 76 21.56 -5.78 -26.89
N ARG A 77 21.20 -4.72 -27.63
CA ARG A 77 20.21 -3.73 -27.17
C ARG A 77 18.83 -4.33 -26.97
N ALA A 78 18.37 -5.19 -27.87
CA ALA A 78 17.09 -5.87 -27.72
C ALA A 78 17.08 -6.73 -26.44
N ALA A 79 18.17 -7.44 -26.15
CA ALA A 79 18.31 -8.20 -24.91
C ALA A 79 18.27 -7.30 -23.66
N LEU A 80 18.91 -6.12 -23.69
CA LEU A 80 18.84 -5.14 -22.61
C LEU A 80 17.42 -4.60 -22.39
N MET A 81 16.64 -4.40 -23.46
CA MET A 81 15.23 -4.01 -23.36
C MET A 81 14.40 -5.09 -22.66
N ILE A 82 14.58 -6.37 -23.05
CA ILE A 82 13.88 -7.49 -22.41
C ILE A 82 14.23 -7.55 -20.92
N ARG A 83 15.50 -7.39 -20.56
CA ARG A 83 15.92 -7.33 -19.16
C ARG A 83 15.25 -6.18 -18.40
N ALA A 84 15.20 -4.99 -18.98
CA ALA A 84 14.54 -3.84 -18.34
C ALA A 84 13.03 -4.07 -18.17
N ALA A 85 12.37 -4.72 -19.13
CA ALA A 85 10.97 -5.10 -19.02
C ALA A 85 10.72 -6.14 -17.90
N ASP A 86 11.59 -7.14 -17.77
CA ASP A 86 11.52 -8.12 -16.69
C ASP A 86 11.69 -7.47 -15.30
N GLU A 87 12.61 -6.51 -15.18
CA GLU A 87 12.77 -5.74 -13.95
C GLU A 87 11.55 -4.88 -13.59
N LEU A 88 10.83 -4.35 -14.59
CA LEU A 88 9.55 -3.66 -14.36
C LEU A 88 8.43 -4.62 -13.93
N LEU A 89 8.44 -5.86 -14.44
CA LEU A 89 7.49 -6.88 -14.00
C LEU A 89 7.74 -7.25 -12.53
N LYS A 90 9.00 -7.46 -12.14
CA LYS A 90 9.39 -7.67 -10.74
C LYS A 90 8.98 -6.49 -9.86
N LEU A 91 9.26 -5.26 -10.30
CA LEU A 91 8.84 -4.05 -9.59
C LEU A 91 7.32 -4.00 -9.37
N THR A 92 6.53 -4.44 -10.35
CA THR A 92 5.08 -4.53 -10.22
C THR A 92 4.65 -5.52 -9.15
N HIS A 93 5.33 -6.68 -9.05
CA HIS A 93 5.11 -7.64 -7.99
C HIS A 93 5.47 -7.04 -6.61
N ASP A 94 6.64 -6.42 -6.49
CA ASP A 94 7.12 -5.81 -5.25
C ASP A 94 6.18 -4.70 -4.75
N LEU A 95 5.59 -3.93 -5.67
CA LEU A 95 4.57 -2.92 -5.36
C LEU A 95 3.29 -3.54 -4.82
N LYS A 96 2.81 -4.64 -5.43
CA LYS A 96 1.62 -5.36 -4.95
C LYS A 96 1.84 -5.89 -3.55
N GLU A 97 2.98 -6.54 -3.31
CA GLU A 97 3.34 -7.07 -1.99
C GLU A 97 3.40 -5.95 -0.95
N PHE A 98 4.08 -4.84 -1.26
CA PHE A 98 4.17 -3.67 -0.39
C PHE A 98 2.80 -3.11 -0.02
N LEU A 99 1.90 -2.97 -0.99
CA LEU A 99 0.55 -2.47 -0.77
C LEU A 99 -0.27 -3.42 0.10
N ILE A 100 -0.24 -4.72 -0.18
CA ILE A 100 -0.95 -5.75 0.60
C ILE A 100 -0.49 -5.71 2.06
N LEU A 101 0.81 -5.77 2.31
CA LEU A 101 1.36 -5.79 3.67
C LEU A 101 1.05 -4.51 4.45
N HIS A 102 1.09 -3.35 3.79
CA HIS A 102 0.80 -2.09 4.47
C HIS A 102 -0.69 -1.79 4.63
N ASP A 103 -1.53 -2.27 3.74
CA ASP A 103 -2.98 -2.17 3.87
C ASP A 103 -3.48 -2.99 5.07
N PHE A 104 -2.95 -4.20 5.28
CA PHE A 104 -3.29 -4.98 6.49
C PHE A 104 -3.00 -4.23 7.78
N ASN A 105 -1.86 -3.54 7.89
CA ASN A 105 -1.55 -2.74 9.06
C ASN A 105 -2.56 -1.59 9.27
N PHE A 106 -3.00 -0.95 8.18
CA PHE A 106 -4.03 0.09 8.23
C PHE A 106 -5.39 -0.49 8.63
N LEU A 107 -5.80 -1.61 8.02
CA LEU A 107 -7.03 -2.32 8.34
C LEU A 107 -7.04 -2.74 9.81
N THR A 108 -5.97 -3.32 10.32
CA THR A 108 -5.82 -3.68 11.73
C THR A 108 -6.00 -2.46 12.64
N ALA A 109 -5.39 -1.32 12.33
CA ALA A 109 -5.57 -0.10 13.11
C ALA A 109 -7.02 0.42 13.06
N CYS A 110 -7.68 0.32 11.91
CA CYS A 110 -9.10 0.67 11.74
C CYS A 110 -10.02 -0.26 12.53
N ILE A 111 -9.72 -1.57 12.56
CA ILE A 111 -10.46 -2.57 13.34
C ILE A 111 -10.34 -2.26 14.82
N PHE A 112 -9.13 -2.10 15.36
CA PHE A 112 -8.93 -1.73 16.77
C PHE A 112 -9.66 -0.43 17.15
N SER A 113 -9.63 0.56 16.25
CA SER A 113 -10.36 1.82 16.47
C SER A 113 -11.88 1.63 16.45
N ALA A 114 -12.39 0.72 15.61
CA ALA A 114 -13.81 0.39 15.57
C ALA A 114 -14.25 -0.40 16.81
N GLU A 115 -13.44 -1.34 17.27
CA GLU A 115 -13.63 -2.11 18.51
C GLU A 115 -13.68 -1.17 19.73
N ASP A 116 -12.70 -0.29 19.90
CA ASP A 116 -12.69 0.71 20.99
C ASP A 116 -13.93 1.61 20.97
N ARG A 117 -14.41 2.01 19.78
CA ARG A 117 -15.67 2.76 19.67
C ARG A 117 -16.90 1.92 20.01
N ALA A 118 -16.90 0.64 19.66
CA ALA A 118 -18.00 -0.26 19.97
C ALA A 118 -18.08 -0.55 21.46
N GLU A 119 -16.94 -0.78 22.12
CA GLU A 119 -16.83 -0.99 23.55
C GLU A 119 -17.35 0.23 24.33
N LYS A 120 -16.90 1.45 23.99
CA LYS A 120 -17.42 2.69 24.60
C LYS A 120 -18.93 2.84 24.46
N LYS A 121 -19.48 2.53 23.27
CA LYS A 121 -20.93 2.58 23.05
C LYS A 121 -21.67 1.53 23.87
N MET A 122 -21.07 0.36 24.07
CA MET A 122 -21.63 -0.70 24.89
C MET A 122 -21.65 -0.27 26.36
N ASP A 123 -20.55 0.28 26.87
CA ASP A 123 -20.45 0.80 28.24
C ASP A 123 -21.48 1.91 28.50
N ASP A 124 -21.60 2.87 27.57
CA ASP A 124 -22.61 3.93 27.64
C ASP A 124 -24.04 3.36 27.67
N CYS A 125 -24.30 2.29 26.90
CA CYS A 125 -25.59 1.61 26.87
C CYS A 125 -25.89 0.90 28.19
N ILE A 126 -24.89 0.20 28.74
CA ILE A 126 -24.99 -0.49 30.03
C ILE A 126 -25.28 0.52 31.15
N LEU A 127 -24.55 1.63 31.20
CA LEU A 127 -24.76 2.68 32.20
C LEU A 127 -26.16 3.28 32.12
N ARG A 128 -26.68 3.53 30.91
CA ARG A 128 -28.07 4.00 30.72
C ARG A 128 -29.09 2.97 31.16
N TYR A 129 -28.88 1.70 30.81
CA TYR A 129 -29.75 0.62 31.22
C TYR A 129 -29.81 0.49 32.75
N ASP A 130 -28.66 0.54 33.43
CA ASP A 130 -28.60 0.48 34.88
C ASP A 130 -29.29 1.67 35.54
N ALA A 131 -29.14 2.88 35.01
CA ALA A 131 -29.85 4.05 35.51
C ALA A 131 -31.38 3.89 35.40
N MET A 132 -31.89 3.42 34.25
CA MET A 132 -33.31 3.15 34.07
C MET A 132 -33.82 2.04 34.98
N ARG A 133 -33.00 1.00 35.20
CA ARG A 133 -33.32 -0.12 36.09
C ARG A 133 -33.47 0.35 37.54
N LEU A 134 -32.56 1.22 38.00
CA LEU A 134 -32.63 1.80 39.34
C LEU A 134 -33.85 2.71 39.51
N ASP A 135 -34.14 3.56 38.53
CA ASP A 135 -35.32 4.44 38.54
C ASP A 135 -36.62 3.63 38.62
N THR A 136 -36.74 2.59 37.79
CA THR A 136 -37.89 1.66 37.82
C THR A 136 -38.01 0.97 39.17
N SER A 137 -36.89 0.50 39.74
CA SER A 137 -36.89 -0.12 41.08
C SER A 137 -37.33 0.85 42.17
N SER A 138 -36.98 2.13 42.07
CA SER A 138 -37.43 3.17 43.00
C SER A 138 -38.94 3.32 42.93
N VAL A 139 -39.49 3.46 41.72
CA VAL A 139 -40.94 3.59 41.50
C VAL A 139 -41.70 2.39 42.05
N ILE A 140 -41.22 1.16 41.83
CA ILE A 140 -41.84 -0.05 42.39
C ILE A 140 -41.83 -0.01 43.92
N THR A 141 -40.71 0.35 44.52
CA THR A 141 -40.57 0.41 45.99
C THR A 141 -41.50 1.48 46.60
N ASP A 142 -41.67 2.61 45.92
CA ASP A 142 -42.57 3.67 46.35
C ASP A 142 -44.03 3.22 46.26
N ILE A 143 -44.43 2.54 45.17
CA ILE A 143 -45.75 1.93 45.03
C ILE A 143 -46.00 0.89 46.14
N ASP A 144 -45.04 0.01 46.41
CA ASP A 144 -45.16 -0.99 47.47
C ASP A 144 -45.35 -0.34 48.84
N ARG A 145 -44.64 0.77 49.10
CA ARG A 145 -44.79 1.56 50.33
C ARG A 145 -46.19 2.17 50.45
N GLU A 146 -46.68 2.81 49.38
CA GLU A 146 -48.02 3.39 49.35
C GLU A 146 -49.10 2.31 49.56
N LEU A 147 -48.94 1.13 48.95
CA LEU A 147 -49.87 0.02 49.14
C LEU A 147 -49.88 -0.49 50.59
N MET A 148 -48.71 -0.63 51.22
CA MET A 148 -48.61 -1.02 52.63
C MET A 148 -49.29 -0.01 53.54
N ASP A 149 -49.06 1.29 53.30
CA ASP A 149 -49.61 2.38 54.11
C ASP A 149 -51.13 2.51 53.97
N HIS A 150 -51.67 2.33 52.75
CA HIS A 150 -53.10 2.52 52.48
C HIS A 150 -53.97 1.28 52.74
N PHE A 151 -53.46 0.08 52.48
CA PHE A 151 -54.27 -1.15 52.54
C PHE A 151 -53.97 -2.01 53.76
N SER A 152 -53.09 -1.58 54.66
CA SER A 152 -52.69 -2.36 55.85
C SER A 152 -52.23 -3.79 55.50
N ILE A 153 -51.69 -3.99 54.30
CA ILE A 153 -51.17 -5.28 53.85
C ILE A 153 -49.82 -5.47 54.54
N ARG A 154 -49.84 -6.02 55.76
CA ARG A 154 -48.66 -6.68 56.33
C ARG A 154 -48.63 -8.11 55.80
N HIS A 155 -47.56 -8.47 55.11
CA HIS A 155 -47.12 -9.86 55.08
C HIS A 155 -46.61 -10.26 56.47
#